data_AF-A0A533SHG4-F1
#
_entry.id   AF-A0A533SHG4-F1
#
_cell.length_a   1.000
_cell.length_b   1.000
_cell.length_c   1.000
_cell.angle_alpha   90.00
_cell.angle_beta   90.00
_cell.angle_gamma   90.00
#
_symmetry.space_group_name_H-M   'P 1'
#
loop_
_entity.id
_entity.type
_entity.pdbx_description
1 polymer ?
#
loop_
_entity_poly.entity_id
_entity_poly.type
_entity_poly.pdbx_seq_one_letter_code
_entity_poly.pdbx_strand_id
1 'polypeptide(L)'
;VLDNEICGMALRMVRGVEARGERLAGDLYGDIYAGDHFLTSDETLRWFREEVYPAGPTVDRDAYDNWVRRGKKSAWDRARLEVARILGSHTVEPLPDDRLAALEEVMKADARRMGFDLPSLDQGATHARHAQ
;
A
#
# COMPACT_ATOMS: atom_id res chain seq x y z
N VAL A 1 -0.02 -1.49 -8.12
CA VAL A 1 -0.21 -2.08 -6.78
C VAL A 1 0.84 -3.14 -6.46
N LEU A 2 1.15 -4.10 -7.34
CA LEU A 2 2.25 -5.06 -7.11
C LEU A 2 3.61 -4.35 -6.99
N ASP A 3 3.92 -3.45 -7.93
CA ASP A 3 5.16 -2.65 -7.85
C ASP A 3 5.21 -1.79 -6.58
N ASN A 4 4.06 -1.32 -6.09
CA ASN A 4 4.00 -0.59 -4.82
C ASN A 4 4.44 -1.47 -3.64
N GLU A 5 4.04 -2.75 -3.60
CA GLU A 5 4.53 -3.69 -2.58
C GLU A 5 6.03 -3.95 -2.71
N ILE A 6 6.52 -4.15 -3.95
CA ILE A 6 7.94 -4.39 -4.22
C ILE A 6 8.76 -3.17 -3.77
N CYS A 7 8.31 -1.95 -4.11
CA CYS A 7 8.93 -0.71 -3.66
C CYS A 7 8.90 -0.58 -2.14
N GLY A 8 7.78 -0.88 -1.47
CA GLY A 8 7.70 -0.86 -0.01
C GLY A 8 8.70 -1.81 0.66
N MET A 9 8.79 -3.05 0.17
CA MET A 9 9.76 -4.04 0.63
C MET A 9 11.21 -3.60 0.37
N ALA A 10 11.50 -3.07 -0.82
CA ALA A 10 12.83 -2.57 -1.19
C ALA A 10 13.23 -1.36 -0.35
N LEU A 11 12.34 -0.39 -0.14
CA LEU A 11 12.59 0.77 0.72
C LEU A 11 12.85 0.36 2.16
N ARG A 12 12.11 -0.64 2.68
CA ARG A 12 12.41 -1.20 4.00
C ARG A 12 13.80 -1.86 4.05
N MET A 13 14.16 -2.62 3.02
CA MET A 13 15.46 -3.26 2.91
C MET A 13 16.62 -2.24 2.87
N VAL A 14 16.45 -1.13 2.13
CA VAL A 14 17.46 -0.06 2.01
C VAL A 14 17.75 0.65 3.34
N ARG A 15 16.80 0.67 4.29
CA ARG A 15 17.05 1.20 5.65
C ARG A 15 18.14 0.42 6.40
N GLY A 16 18.46 -0.80 5.96
CA GLY A 16 19.50 -1.62 6.55
C GLY A 16 19.12 -2.20 7.92
N VAL A 17 20.15 -2.59 8.66
CA VAL A 17 20.05 -3.15 10.01
C VAL A 17 20.42 -2.06 11.01
N GLU A 18 19.49 -1.74 11.91
CA GLU A 18 19.74 -0.79 13.00
C GLU A 18 20.03 -1.56 14.28
N ALA A 19 21.14 -1.23 14.95
CA ALA A 19 21.43 -1.79 16.27
C ALA A 19 20.49 -1.18 17.31
N ARG A 20 19.60 -2.00 17.87
CA ARG A 20 18.68 -1.62 18.96
C ARG A 20 19.24 -2.17 20.28
N GLY A 21 19.73 -1.29 21.15
CA GLY A 21 20.28 -1.66 22.45
C GLY A 21 21.77 -2.06 22.43
N GLU A 22 22.31 -2.43 23.59
CA GLU A 22 23.71 -2.86 23.71
C GLU A 22 23.97 -4.27 23.15
N ARG A 23 22.95 -5.13 23.16
CA ARG A 23 23.01 -6.52 22.69
C ARG A 23 21.73 -6.86 21.93
N LEU A 24 21.85 -7.67 20.87
CA LEU A 24 20.70 -8.21 20.15
C LEU A 24 19.98 -9.23 21.02
N ALA A 25 18.66 -9.09 21.20
CA ALA A 25 17.85 -9.96 22.05
C ALA A 25 18.38 -10.03 23.48
N GLY A 26 18.68 -8.86 24.06
CA GLY A 26 19.25 -8.73 25.40
C GLY A 26 18.38 -9.37 26.47
N ASP A 27 17.06 -9.30 26.27
CA ASP A 27 16.01 -9.87 27.10
C ASP A 27 15.93 -11.40 27.06
N LEU A 28 16.56 -12.05 26.09
CA LEU A 28 16.52 -13.49 25.87
C LEU A 28 17.81 -14.23 26.23
N TYR A 29 18.79 -13.58 26.85
CA TYR A 29 20.05 -14.21 27.30
C TYR A 29 19.89 -15.16 28.51
N GLY A 30 18.71 -15.73 28.74
CA GLY A 30 18.42 -16.80 29.70
C GLY A 30 18.47 -18.21 29.09
N ASP A 31 17.88 -19.20 29.77
CA ASP A 31 17.81 -20.56 29.26
C ASP A 31 16.64 -20.67 28.26
N ILE A 32 16.87 -20.36 26.99
CA ILE A 32 15.88 -20.49 25.89
C ILE A 32 15.27 -21.92 25.86
N TYR A 33 15.97 -22.90 26.43
CA TYR A 33 15.49 -24.29 26.58
C TYR A 33 14.41 -24.47 27.66
N ALA A 34 14.13 -23.48 28.50
CA ALA A 34 13.07 -23.48 29.50
C ALA A 34 11.69 -23.10 28.93
N GLY A 35 11.60 -22.84 27.61
CA GLY A 35 10.36 -22.46 26.94
C GLY A 35 10.24 -20.97 26.59
N ASP A 36 11.32 -20.20 26.77
CA ASP A 36 11.36 -18.82 26.28
C ASP A 36 11.36 -18.81 24.74
N HIS A 37 10.55 -17.91 24.16
CA HIS A 37 10.34 -17.85 22.72
C HIS A 37 10.52 -16.41 22.22
N PHE A 38 11.21 -16.25 21.08
CA PHE A 38 11.40 -14.94 20.45
C PHE A 38 10.07 -14.24 20.14
N LEU A 39 9.01 -15.00 19.87
CA LEU A 39 7.69 -14.43 19.58
C LEU A 39 7.00 -13.81 20.81
N THR A 40 7.44 -14.15 22.02
CA THR A 40 6.90 -13.62 23.28
C THR A 40 7.85 -12.63 23.97
N SER A 41 9.00 -12.32 23.35
CA SER A 41 9.95 -11.33 23.85
C SER A 41 9.37 -9.92 23.77
N ASP A 42 9.54 -9.14 24.83
CA ASP A 42 9.12 -7.73 24.89
C ASP A 42 9.88 -6.89 23.85
N GLU A 43 11.17 -7.17 23.64
CA GLU A 43 11.97 -6.51 22.61
C GLU A 43 11.45 -6.85 21.20
N THR A 44 11.14 -8.11 20.93
CA THR A 44 10.57 -8.53 19.63
C THR A 44 9.22 -7.87 19.40
N LEU A 45 8.31 -7.89 20.38
CA LEU A 45 6.98 -7.28 20.25
C LEU A 45 7.05 -5.76 20.05
N ARG A 46 8.02 -5.11 20.70
CA ARG A 46 8.28 -3.67 20.55
C ARG A 46 8.75 -3.32 19.14
N TRP A 47 9.74 -4.04 18.61
CA TRP A 47 10.40 -3.66 17.37
C TRP A 47 9.83 -4.32 16.12
N PHE A 48 9.09 -5.43 16.23
CA PHE A 48 8.58 -6.19 15.09
C PHE A 48 7.81 -5.31 14.07
N ARG A 49 6.96 -4.40 14.56
CA ARG A 49 6.15 -3.53 13.68
C ARG A 49 6.97 -2.49 12.93
N GLU A 50 8.11 -2.08 13.49
CA GLU A 50 9.03 -1.14 12.85
C GLU A 50 9.99 -1.86 11.89
N GLU A 51 10.43 -3.05 12.27
CA GLU A 51 11.46 -3.78 11.54
C GLU A 51 10.89 -4.64 10.40
N VAL A 52 9.61 -5.04 10.45
CA VAL A 52 8.99 -5.82 9.38
C VAL A 52 8.11 -4.94 8.50
N TYR A 53 8.33 -4.99 7.18
CA TYR A 53 7.35 -4.44 6.23
C TYR A 53 6.15 -5.39 6.13
N PRO A 54 4.95 -4.99 6.59
CA PRO A 54 3.76 -5.81 6.44
C PRO A 54 3.35 -5.78 4.96
N ALA A 55 3.43 -6.93 4.31
CA ALA A 55 3.03 -7.03 2.92
C ALA A 55 1.52 -6.78 2.78
N GLY A 56 1.13 -5.95 1.81
CA GLY A 56 -0.27 -5.60 1.57
C GLY A 56 -1.07 -6.72 0.90
N PRO A 57 -2.34 -6.44 0.55
CA PRO A 57 -3.34 -7.44 0.16
C PRO A 57 -3.02 -8.20 -1.14
N THR A 58 -2.04 -7.75 -1.92
CA THR A 58 -1.63 -8.45 -3.15
C THR A 58 -0.63 -9.58 -2.90
N VAL A 59 0.05 -9.57 -1.76
CA VAL A 59 0.98 -10.62 -1.32
C VAL A 59 0.25 -11.54 -0.35
N ASP A 60 0.30 -12.84 -0.62
CA ASP A 60 -0.33 -13.85 0.23
C ASP A 60 0.75 -14.62 0.98
N ARG A 61 0.60 -14.68 2.30
CA ARG A 61 1.52 -15.38 3.21
C ARG A 61 0.80 -16.48 4.00
N ASP A 62 -0.40 -16.87 3.59
CA ASP A 62 -1.13 -17.97 4.20
C ASP A 62 -0.42 -19.31 3.95
N ALA A 63 -0.67 -20.26 4.84
CA ALA A 63 -0.34 -21.66 4.60
C ALA A 63 -1.03 -22.18 3.33
N TYR A 64 -0.36 -23.09 2.63
CA TYR A 64 -0.81 -23.62 1.34
C TYR A 64 -2.26 -24.12 1.36
N ASP A 65 -2.64 -24.93 2.35
CA ASP A 65 -4.00 -25.47 2.47
C ASP A 65 -5.06 -24.37 2.62
N ASN A 66 -4.71 -23.29 3.33
CA ASN A 66 -5.60 -22.14 3.47
C ASN A 66 -5.74 -21.39 2.15
N TRP A 67 -4.63 -21.10 1.46
CA TRP A 67 -4.63 -20.49 0.13
C TRP A 67 -5.45 -21.33 -0.89
N VAL A 68 -5.32 -22.65 -0.83
CA VAL A 68 -6.10 -23.60 -1.64
C VAL A 68 -7.59 -23.46 -1.37
N ARG A 69 -7.99 -23.53 -0.10
CA ARG A 69 -9.40 -23.43 0.33
C ARG A 69 -10.02 -22.07 0.00
N ARG A 70 -9.21 -21.00 -0.03
CA ARG A 70 -9.61 -19.63 -0.41
C ARG A 70 -9.67 -19.39 -1.93
N GLY A 71 -9.46 -20.44 -2.74
CA GLY A 71 -9.64 -20.39 -4.19
C GLY A 71 -8.38 -20.09 -4.99
N LYS A 72 -7.19 -20.35 -4.42
CA LYS A 72 -5.91 -20.38 -5.15
C LYS A 72 -5.60 -19.13 -5.99
N LYS A 73 -6.00 -17.95 -5.51
CA LYS A 73 -5.79 -16.70 -6.26
C LYS A 73 -4.31 -16.48 -6.52
N SER A 74 -3.96 -16.10 -7.74
CA SER A 74 -2.61 -15.63 -8.04
C SER A 74 -2.38 -14.23 -7.46
N ALA A 75 -1.12 -13.78 -7.43
CA ALA A 75 -0.81 -12.39 -7.07
C ALA A 75 -1.49 -11.40 -8.03
N TRP A 76 -1.60 -11.78 -9.30
CA TRP A 76 -2.26 -10.97 -10.33
C TRP A 76 -3.77 -10.86 -10.12
N ASP A 77 -4.44 -11.94 -9.70
CA ASP A 77 -5.87 -11.90 -9.36
C ASP A 77 -6.13 -10.98 -8.17
N ARG A 78 -5.31 -11.09 -7.11
CA ARG A 78 -5.41 -10.19 -5.95
C ARG A 78 -5.12 -8.74 -6.32
N ALA A 79 -4.14 -8.50 -7.18
CA ALA A 79 -3.81 -7.16 -7.68
C ALA A 79 -5.00 -6.50 -8.39
N ARG A 80 -5.73 -7.24 -9.23
CA ARG A 80 -6.94 -6.71 -9.88
C ARG A 80 -8.03 -6.34 -8.89
N LEU A 81 -8.26 -7.19 -7.90
CA LEU A 81 -9.23 -6.91 -6.83
C LEU A 81 -8.84 -5.66 -6.04
N GLU A 82 -7.55 -5.51 -5.74
CA GLU A 82 -7.05 -4.35 -5.01
C GLU A 82 -7.15 -3.05 -5.83
N VAL A 83 -6.85 -3.09 -7.13
CA VAL A 83 -7.07 -1.94 -8.02
C VAL A 83 -8.54 -1.54 -8.05
N ALA A 84 -9.44 -2.52 -8.22
CA ALA A 84 -10.88 -2.24 -8.21
C ALA A 84 -11.35 -1.66 -6.87
N ARG A 85 -10.82 -2.15 -5.75
CA ARG A 85 -11.10 -1.62 -4.41
C ARG A 85 -10.62 -0.18 -4.27
N ILE A 86 -9.37 0.12 -4.65
CA ILE A 86 -8.80 1.47 -4.56
C ILE A 86 -9.61 2.43 -5.42
N LEU A 87 -9.82 2.12 -6.70
CA LEU A 87 -10.59 2.98 -7.61
C LEU A 87 -12.04 3.16 -7.19
N GLY A 88 -12.63 2.17 -6.50
CA GLY A 88 -14.01 2.25 -6.01
C GLY A 88 -14.18 2.94 -4.65
N SER A 89 -13.11 3.13 -3.88
CA SER A 89 -13.19 3.67 -2.50
C SER A 89 -12.34 4.92 -2.26
N HIS A 90 -11.42 5.24 -3.17
CA HIS A 90 -10.58 6.41 -3.03
C HIS A 90 -11.36 7.68 -3.36
N THR A 91 -11.49 8.56 -2.37
CA THR A 91 -12.04 9.89 -2.52
C THR A 91 -10.92 10.90 -2.34
N VAL A 92 -10.79 11.84 -3.28
CA VAL A 92 -9.82 12.93 -3.23
C VAL A 92 -10.56 14.18 -2.77
N GLU A 93 -9.92 14.97 -1.90
CA GLU A 93 -10.43 16.29 -1.55
C GLU A 93 -10.40 17.18 -2.82
N PRO A 94 -11.53 17.79 -3.20
CA PRO A 94 -11.57 18.62 -4.39
C PRO A 94 -10.64 19.83 -4.23
N LEU A 95 -10.02 20.25 -5.34
CA LEU A 95 -9.30 21.52 -5.35
C LEU A 95 -10.28 22.68 -5.16
N PRO A 96 -9.84 23.79 -4.57
CA PRO A 96 -10.59 25.04 -4.59
C PRO A 96 -10.98 25.45 -6.01
N ASP A 97 -12.22 25.93 -6.18
CA ASP A 97 -12.80 26.23 -7.51
C ASP A 97 -11.96 27.22 -8.32
N ASP A 98 -11.33 28.20 -7.67
CA ASP A 98 -10.45 29.20 -8.31
C ASP A 98 -9.20 28.54 -8.92
N ARG A 99 -8.63 27.54 -8.24
CA ARG A 99 -7.47 26.79 -8.71
C ARG A 99 -7.83 25.81 -9.81
N LEU A 100 -8.99 25.15 -9.68
CA LEU A 100 -9.48 24.25 -10.72
C LEU A 100 -9.75 25.02 -12.02
N ALA A 101 -10.45 26.15 -11.94
CA ALA A 101 -10.70 27.01 -13.09
C ALA A 101 -9.40 27.52 -13.73
N ALA A 102 -8.43 27.97 -12.93
CA ALA A 102 -7.14 28.40 -13.44
C ALA A 102 -6.39 27.27 -14.18
N LEU A 103 -6.43 26.04 -13.66
CA LEU A 103 -5.83 24.88 -14.31
C LEU A 103 -6.53 24.54 -15.62
N GLU A 104 -7.86 24.55 -15.64
CA GLU A 104 -8.64 24.31 -16.86
C GLU A 104 -8.33 25.32 -17.96
N GLU A 105 -8.22 26.61 -17.62
CA GLU A 105 -7.91 27.65 -18.62
C GLU A 105 -6.52 27.44 -19.24
N VAL A 106 -5.51 27.07 -18.42
CA VAL A 106 -4.17 26.73 -18.92
C VAL A 106 -4.23 25.53 -19.86
N MET A 107 -4.95 24.47 -19.48
CA MET A 107 -5.07 23.26 -20.30
C MET A 107 -5.80 23.55 -21.62
N LYS A 108 -6.90 24.31 -21.60
CA LYS A 108 -7.67 24.68 -22.80
C LYS A 108 -6.84 25.56 -23.75
N ALA A 109 -6.11 26.52 -23.22
CA ALA A 109 -5.25 27.39 -24.01
C ALA A 109 -4.13 26.59 -24.71
N ASP A 110 -3.51 25.64 -24.02
CA ASP A 110 -2.48 24.80 -24.61
C ASP A 110 -3.01 23.85 -25.69
N ALA A 111 -4.18 23.24 -25.45
CA ALA A 111 -4.84 22.41 -26.45
C ALA A 111 -5.11 23.18 -27.76
N ARG A 112 -5.69 24.39 -27.65
CA ARG A 112 -5.94 25.27 -28.81
C ARG A 112 -4.64 25.62 -29.54
N ARG A 113 -3.56 25.87 -28.80
CA ARG A 113 -2.22 26.11 -29.38
C ARG A 113 -1.72 24.91 -30.19
N MET A 114 -2.06 23.69 -29.79
CA MET A 114 -1.72 22.44 -30.48
C MET A 114 -2.74 22.04 -31.56
N GLY A 115 -3.78 22.85 -31.80
CA GLY A 115 -4.74 22.65 -32.87
C GLY A 115 -5.87 21.67 -32.57
N PHE A 116 -6.16 21.40 -31.29
CA PHE A 116 -7.33 20.62 -30.88
C PHE A 116 -8.00 21.21 -29.65
N ASP A 117 -9.26 20.88 -29.42
CA ASP A 117 -9.95 21.24 -28.17
C ASP A 117 -9.89 20.08 -27.18
N LEU A 118 -9.88 20.40 -25.88
CA LEU A 118 -9.97 19.36 -24.86
C LEU A 118 -11.34 18.70 -24.91
N PRO A 119 -11.40 17.36 -24.78
CA PRO A 119 -12.66 16.66 -24.60
C PRO A 119 -13.32 17.17 -23.32
N SER A 120 -14.65 17.25 -23.31
CA SER A 120 -15.39 17.48 -22.07
C SER A 120 -15.01 16.37 -21.09
N LEU A 121 -14.43 16.74 -19.96
CA LEU A 121 -14.26 15.81 -18.86
C LEU A 121 -15.67 15.46 -18.40
N ASP A 122 -16.08 14.22 -18.67
CA ASP A 122 -17.37 13.74 -18.22
C ASP A 122 -17.39 13.85 -16.69
N GLN A 123 -18.16 14.79 -16.16
CA GLN A 123 -18.30 15.03 -14.73
C GLN A 123 -18.87 13.79 -14.01
N GLY A 124 -19.32 12.78 -14.77
CA GLY A 124 -19.87 11.51 -14.29
C GLY A 124 -18.87 10.39 -13.97
N ALA A 125 -17.59 10.46 -14.37
CA ALA A 125 -16.64 9.38 -14.05
C ALA A 125 -16.02 9.50 -12.65
N THR A 126 -16.12 10.67 -12.02
CA THR A 126 -15.43 10.95 -10.73
C THR A 126 -16.39 11.01 -9.53
N HIS A 127 -17.72 11.02 -9.73
CA HIS A 127 -18.68 11.13 -8.60
C HIS A 127 -19.91 10.19 -8.66
N ALA A 128 -20.10 9.39 -9.71
CA ALA A 128 -21.25 8.47 -9.82
C ALA A 128 -20.94 7.03 -9.35
N ARG A 129 -20.59 6.87 -8.08
CA ARG A 129 -20.91 5.66 -7.28
C ARG A 129 -21.41 6.07 -5.90
N HIS A 130 -22.28 7.07 -5.85
CA HIS A 130 -23.09 7.30 -4.67
C HIS A 130 -24.45 6.61 -4.83
N ALA A 131 -24.71 5.68 -3.91
CA ALA A 131 -25.99 5.05 -3.59
C ALA A 131 -26.64 4.15 -4.65
N GLN A 132 -26.35 2.84 -4.56
CA GLN A 132 -27.37 1.79 -4.46
C GLN A 132 -26.78 0.57 -3.75
#